data_AF-A0A8G1X460-F1
#
_entry.id   AF-A0A8G1X460-F1
#
_cell.length_a   1.000
_cell.length_b   1.000
_cell.length_c   1.000
_cell.angle_alpha   90.00
_cell.angle_beta   90.00
_cell.angle_gamma   90.00
#
_symmetry.space_group_name_H-M   'P 1'
#
loop_
_entity.id
_entity.type
_entity.pdbx_description
1 polymer ?
#
loop_
_entity_poly.entity_id
_entity_poly.type
_entity_poly.pdbx_seq_one_letter_code
_entity_poly.pdbx_strand_id
1 'polypeptide(L)'
;MRRAHARNAPDAPALRWLGGALLAALWLGGSETARPALPALSLLAPLLYQTVRGIRAADPALVETGRSHGLNGWALYWHVLLPGALPFILTGLRQGLGLLWLTLIALELFATPTRLGIPQWLGSGPPGATTLLLAIALYAALSVGSGALVSALERWLLRWRPR
;
A
#
# COMPACT_ATOMS: atom_id res chain seq x y z
N MET A 1 13.38 -26.38 -42.07
CA MET A 1 13.72 -25.22 -41.22
C MET A 1 12.45 -24.52 -40.69
N ARG A 2 11.73 -25.10 -39.73
CA ARG A 2 10.43 -24.53 -39.26
C ARG A 2 10.14 -24.80 -37.77
N ARG A 3 11.12 -24.63 -36.89
CA ARG A 3 10.98 -24.84 -35.43
C ARG A 3 11.90 -23.92 -34.62
N ALA A 4 11.71 -22.60 -34.67
CA ALA A 4 12.55 -21.67 -33.88
C ALA A 4 11.92 -20.34 -33.43
N HIS A 5 10.60 -20.12 -33.54
CA HIS A 5 10.00 -18.81 -33.19
C HIS A 5 8.98 -18.78 -32.05
N ALA A 6 8.72 -19.90 -31.35
CA ALA A 6 7.65 -19.97 -30.35
C ALA A 6 8.13 -20.01 -28.89
N ARG A 7 9.32 -19.48 -28.57
CA ARG A 7 9.96 -19.69 -27.25
C ARG A 7 10.20 -18.45 -26.38
N ASN A 8 9.70 -17.27 -26.78
CA ASN A 8 9.85 -16.02 -26.03
C ASN A 8 8.49 -15.36 -25.73
N ALA A 9 7.48 -16.14 -25.32
CA ALA A 9 6.37 -15.52 -24.60
C ALA A 9 6.92 -15.10 -23.23
N PRO A 10 6.94 -13.81 -22.87
CA PRO A 10 7.34 -13.41 -21.53
C PRO A 10 6.44 -14.16 -20.56
N ASP A 11 7.05 -14.94 -19.68
CA ASP A 11 6.43 -15.57 -18.54
C ASP A 11 5.58 -14.50 -17.88
N ALA A 12 4.25 -14.65 -18.02
CA ALA A 12 3.28 -13.63 -17.67
C ALA A 12 2.57 -13.94 -16.34
N PRO A 13 3.23 -14.39 -15.25
CA PRO A 13 2.55 -14.49 -13.97
C PRO A 13 2.07 -13.10 -13.54
N ALA A 14 2.80 -12.02 -13.89
CA ALA A 14 2.39 -10.64 -13.66
C ALA A 14 1.05 -10.28 -14.34
N LEU A 15 0.82 -10.74 -15.57
CA LEU A 15 -0.44 -10.50 -16.29
C LEU A 15 -1.62 -11.26 -15.67
N ARG A 16 -1.35 -12.44 -15.09
CA ARG A 16 -2.37 -13.25 -14.40
C ARG A 16 -2.88 -12.55 -13.14
N TRP A 17 -1.99 -11.92 -12.37
CA TRP A 17 -2.39 -11.10 -11.21
C TRP A 17 -3.18 -9.85 -11.63
N LEU A 18 -2.78 -9.19 -12.72
CA LEU A 18 -3.49 -8.02 -13.25
C LEU A 18 -4.94 -8.36 -13.65
N GLY A 19 -5.18 -9.49 -14.32
CA GLY A 19 -6.52 -9.92 -14.70
C GLY A 19 -7.42 -10.24 -13.49
N GLY A 20 -6.88 -10.94 -12.48
CA GLY A 20 -7.63 -11.25 -11.25
C GLY A 20 -7.98 -10.00 -10.44
N ALA A 21 -7.06 -9.04 -10.33
CA ALA A 21 -7.30 -7.76 -9.68
C ALA A 21 -8.36 -6.93 -10.43
N LEU A 22 -8.34 -6.93 -11.77
CA LEU A 22 -9.33 -6.23 -12.60
C LEU A 22 -10.73 -6.86 -12.47
N LEU A 23 -10.82 -8.19 -12.45
CA LEU A 23 -12.08 -8.91 -12.25
C LEU A 23 -12.63 -8.70 -10.84
N ALA A 24 -11.79 -8.72 -9.81
CA ALA A 24 -12.19 -8.39 -8.45
C ALA A 24 -12.71 -6.94 -8.35
N ALA A 25 -12.07 -5.99 -9.04
CA ALA A 25 -12.53 -4.60 -9.13
C ALA A 25 -13.90 -4.48 -9.80
N LEU A 26 -14.14 -5.21 -10.89
CA LEU A 26 -15.44 -5.27 -11.56
C LEU A 26 -16.52 -5.91 -10.67
N TRP A 27 -16.19 -6.99 -9.96
CA TRP A 27 -17.15 -7.75 -9.16
C TRP A 27 -17.49 -7.04 -7.83
N LEU A 28 -16.52 -6.37 -7.20
CA LEU A 28 -16.73 -5.60 -5.96
C LEU A 28 -17.33 -4.20 -6.20
N GLY A 29 -17.25 -3.68 -7.44
CA GLY A 29 -17.78 -2.37 -7.82
C GLY A 29 -19.30 -2.21 -7.66
N GLY A 30 -20.04 -3.32 -7.49
CA GLY A 30 -21.50 -3.29 -7.32
C GLY A 30 -22.01 -2.98 -5.91
N SER A 31 -21.17 -3.12 -4.87
CA SER A 31 -21.57 -2.84 -3.48
C SER A 31 -20.82 -1.63 -2.93
N GLU A 32 -21.55 -0.55 -2.63
CA GLU A 32 -20.97 0.68 -2.07
C GLU A 32 -20.18 0.41 -0.78
N THR A 33 -20.56 -0.62 -0.03
CA THR A 33 -19.94 -1.03 1.23
C THR A 33 -18.61 -1.78 1.06
N ALA A 34 -18.43 -2.57 -0.02
CA ALA A 34 -17.18 -3.32 -0.23
C ALA A 34 -16.17 -2.61 -1.14
N ARG A 35 -16.57 -1.50 -1.77
CA ARG A 35 -15.73 -0.68 -2.64
C ARG A 35 -14.37 -0.26 -2.04
N PRO A 36 -14.27 0.20 -0.77
CA PRO A 36 -12.97 0.56 -0.18
C PRO A 36 -12.08 -0.64 0.15
N ALA A 37 -12.60 -1.88 0.09
CA ALA A 37 -11.83 -3.07 0.46
C ALA A 37 -10.64 -3.31 -0.47
N LEU A 38 -10.74 -2.98 -1.75
CA LEU A 38 -9.67 -3.22 -2.73
C LEU A 38 -8.41 -2.38 -2.48
N PRO A 39 -8.51 -1.04 -2.32
CA PRO A 39 -7.36 -0.24 -1.92
C PRO A 39 -6.81 -0.64 -0.54
N ALA A 40 -7.67 -1.01 0.40
CA ALA A 40 -7.26 -1.46 1.73
C ALA A 40 -6.43 -2.75 1.69
N LEU A 41 -6.85 -3.73 0.88
CA LEU A 41 -6.10 -4.98 0.69
C LEU A 41 -4.74 -4.75 0.00
N SER A 42 -4.66 -3.73 -0.86
CA SER A 42 -3.42 -3.37 -1.57
C SER A 42 -2.35 -2.80 -0.64
N LEU A 43 -2.75 -2.14 0.45
CA LEU A 43 -1.86 -1.72 1.54
C LEU A 43 -1.38 -2.91 2.39
N LEU A 44 -2.24 -3.89 2.61
CA LEU A 44 -2.03 -4.95 3.59
C LEU A 44 -0.86 -5.87 3.23
N ALA A 45 -0.73 -6.27 1.96
CA ALA A 45 0.30 -7.20 1.51
C ALA A 45 1.75 -6.72 1.81
N PRO A 46 2.19 -5.54 1.34
CA PRO A 46 3.54 -5.05 1.65
C PRO A 46 3.72 -4.74 3.14
N LEU A 47 2.68 -4.26 3.83
CA LEU A 47 2.74 -3.98 5.25
C LEU A 47 3.03 -5.25 6.06
N LEU A 48 2.26 -6.33 5.82
CA LEU A 48 2.47 -7.61 6.51
C LEU A 48 3.82 -8.22 6.16
N TYR A 49 4.20 -8.22 4.88
CA TYR A 49 5.48 -8.76 4.44
C TYR A 49 6.64 -8.07 5.14
N GLN A 50 6.65 -6.74 5.18
CA GLN A 50 7.71 -5.98 5.82
C GLN A 50 7.67 -6.09 7.35
N THR A 51 6.48 -6.20 7.95
CA THR A 51 6.33 -6.44 9.39
C THR A 51 6.96 -7.78 9.79
N VAL A 52 6.63 -8.86 9.07
CA VAL A 52 7.20 -10.20 9.33
C VAL A 52 8.71 -10.19 9.14
N ARG A 53 9.22 -9.51 8.10
CA ARG A 53 10.65 -9.34 7.90
C ARG A 53 11.31 -8.57 9.04
N GLY A 54 10.69 -7.50 9.52
CA GLY A 54 11.21 -6.72 10.65
C GLY A 54 11.29 -7.53 11.94
N ILE A 55 10.28 -8.34 12.22
CA ILE A 55 10.28 -9.24 13.38
C ILE A 55 11.40 -10.28 13.26
N ARG A 56 11.58 -10.88 12.07
CA ARG A 56 12.63 -11.88 11.82
C ARG A 56 14.04 -11.29 11.78
N ALA A 57 14.16 -10.00 11.45
CA ALA A 57 15.43 -9.28 11.42
C ALA A 57 15.84 -8.72 12.79
N ALA A 58 15.05 -8.93 13.84
CA ALA A 58 15.41 -8.54 15.20
C ALA A 58 16.71 -9.27 15.62
N ASP A 59 17.65 -8.51 16.17
CA ASP A 59 18.95 -9.04 16.59
C ASP A 59 18.76 -10.05 17.74
N PRO A 60 19.19 -11.32 17.58
CA PRO A 60 19.16 -12.30 18.64
C PRO A 60 19.87 -11.83 19.92
N ALA A 61 20.93 -11.02 19.80
CA ALA A 61 21.65 -10.48 20.94
C ALA A 61 20.80 -9.49 21.78
N LEU A 62 19.99 -8.65 21.12
CA LEU A 62 19.05 -7.75 21.81
C LEU A 62 17.97 -8.54 22.55
N VAL A 63 17.50 -9.63 21.96
CA VAL A 63 16.52 -10.53 22.59
C VAL A 63 17.12 -11.24 23.81
N GLU A 64 18.33 -11.77 23.70
CA GLU A 64 19.02 -12.45 24.79
C GLU A 64 19.39 -11.51 25.94
N THR A 65 19.77 -10.28 25.62
CA THR A 65 20.01 -9.21 26.59
C THR A 65 18.72 -8.84 27.33
N GLY A 66 17.60 -8.72 26.62
CA GLY A 66 16.29 -8.48 27.21
C GLY A 66 15.86 -9.60 28.17
N ARG A 67 16.07 -10.86 27.78
CA ARG A 67 15.79 -12.03 28.64
C ARG A 67 16.67 -12.06 29.88
N SER A 68 17.96 -11.73 29.76
CA SER A 68 18.89 -11.60 30.89
C SER A 68 18.45 -10.51 31.89
N HIS A 69 17.69 -9.51 31.42
CA HIS A 69 17.07 -8.47 32.26
C HIS A 69 15.66 -8.86 32.78
N GLY A 70 15.23 -10.10 32.59
CA GLY A 70 13.93 -10.61 33.06
C GLY A 70 12.74 -10.31 32.14
N LEU A 71 12.96 -9.75 30.95
CA LEU A 71 11.88 -9.51 29.98
C LEU A 71 11.47 -10.84 29.32
N ASN A 72 10.23 -11.25 29.54
CA ASN A 72 9.63 -12.45 28.93
C ASN A 72 8.27 -12.16 28.31
N GLY A 73 7.90 -12.96 27.30
CA GLY A 73 6.60 -12.90 26.63
C GLY A 73 6.24 -11.52 26.10
N TRP A 74 5.19 -10.91 26.68
CA TRP A 74 4.66 -9.62 26.25
C TRP A 74 5.63 -8.46 26.52
N ALA A 75 6.39 -8.51 27.61
CA ALA A 75 7.34 -7.46 27.96
C ALA A 75 8.48 -7.39 26.91
N LEU A 76 8.97 -8.55 26.48
CA LEU A 76 9.97 -8.68 25.43
C LEU A 76 9.44 -8.20 24.06
N TYR A 77 8.17 -8.50 23.76
CA TYR A 77 7.52 -8.03 22.53
C TYR A 77 7.49 -6.50 22.45
N TRP A 78 6.97 -5.83 23.49
CA TRP A 78 6.82 -4.37 23.48
C TRP A 78 8.13 -3.60 23.60
N HIS A 79 9.11 -4.13 24.33
CA HIS A 79 10.36 -3.41 24.61
C HIS A 79 11.50 -3.72 23.64
N VAL A 80 11.47 -4.87 22.97
CA VAL A 80 12.57 -5.32 22.10
C VAL A 80 12.09 -5.54 20.67
N LEU A 81 11.13 -6.44 20.45
CA LEU A 81 10.73 -6.83 19.09
C LEU A 81 10.00 -5.70 18.36
N LEU A 82 8.99 -5.09 18.98
CA LEU A 82 8.18 -4.05 18.37
C LEU A 82 9.00 -2.82 17.97
N PRO A 83 9.83 -2.21 18.85
CA PRO A 83 10.67 -1.09 18.45
C PRO A 83 11.74 -1.47 17.41
N GLY A 84 12.23 -2.73 17.44
CA GLY A 84 13.15 -3.25 16.42
C GLY A 84 12.51 -3.44 15.05
N ALA A 85 11.24 -3.86 15.00
CA ALA A 85 10.48 -4.06 13.77
C ALA A 85 9.85 -2.77 13.23
N LEU A 86 9.67 -1.75 14.07
CA LEU A 86 9.06 -0.46 13.72
C LEU A 86 9.57 0.19 12.41
N PRO A 87 10.90 0.29 12.14
CA PRO A 87 11.37 0.85 10.86
C PRO A 87 10.92 0.04 9.63
N PHE A 88 10.80 -1.28 9.77
CA PHE A 88 10.31 -2.14 8.71
C PHE A 88 8.80 -1.97 8.52
N ILE A 89 8.03 -1.86 9.61
CA ILE A 89 6.58 -1.58 9.56
C ILE A 89 6.33 -0.27 8.82
N LEU A 90 7.07 0.79 9.14
CA LEU A 90 6.96 2.10 8.48
C LEU A 90 7.35 2.04 7.00
N THR A 91 8.36 1.24 6.65
CA THR A 91 8.73 0.98 5.25
C THR A 91 7.61 0.25 4.51
N GLY A 92 7.00 -0.75 5.13
CA GLY A 92 5.84 -1.46 4.59
C GLY A 92 4.64 -0.56 4.39
N LEU A 93 4.37 0.32 5.35
CA LEU A 93 3.31 1.33 5.26
C LEU A 93 3.54 2.26 4.08
N ARG A 94 4.76 2.78 3.90
CA ARG A 94 5.12 3.64 2.76
C ARG A 94 4.91 2.95 1.42
N GLN A 95 5.35 1.70 1.31
CA GLN A 95 5.17 0.90 0.08
C GLN A 95 3.68 0.61 -0.18
N GLY A 96 2.93 0.25 0.86
CA GLY A 96 1.51 -0.05 0.75
C GLY A 96 0.66 1.18 0.44
N LEU A 97 1.01 2.36 0.95
CA LEU A 97 0.31 3.60 0.59
C LEU A 97 0.45 3.92 -0.90
N GLY A 98 1.62 3.68 -1.50
CA GLY A 98 1.81 3.83 -2.94
C GLY A 98 0.86 2.93 -3.75
N LEU A 99 0.74 1.65 -3.35
CA LEU A 99 -0.17 0.70 -3.98
C LEU A 99 -1.65 1.03 -3.71
N LEU A 100 -1.99 1.51 -2.52
CA LEU A 100 -3.32 1.98 -2.16
C LEU A 100 -3.75 3.14 -3.06
N TRP A 101 -2.89 4.13 -3.28
CA TRP A 101 -3.20 5.25 -4.17
C TRP A 101 -3.39 4.81 -5.62
N LEU A 102 -2.53 3.92 -6.13
CA LEU A 102 -2.67 3.39 -7.49
C LEU A 102 -3.99 2.63 -7.69
N THR A 103 -4.34 1.79 -6.73
CA THR A 103 -5.58 0.98 -6.81
C THR A 103 -6.83 1.81 -6.57
N LEU A 104 -6.76 2.85 -5.73
CA LEU A 104 -7.86 3.80 -5.54
C LEU A 104 -8.12 4.61 -6.82
N ILE A 105 -7.07 5.13 -7.45
CA ILE A 105 -7.20 5.85 -8.73
C ILE A 105 -7.75 4.91 -9.82
N ALA A 106 -7.21 3.69 -9.94
CA ALA A 106 -7.72 2.71 -10.90
C ALA A 106 -9.19 2.38 -10.64
N LEU A 107 -9.57 2.12 -9.38
CA LEU A 107 -10.95 1.86 -8.99
C LEU A 107 -11.86 3.00 -9.41
N GLU A 108 -11.46 4.25 -9.21
CA GLU A 108 -12.27 5.40 -9.57
C GLU A 108 -12.40 5.60 -11.08
N LEU A 109 -11.35 5.27 -11.84
CA LEU A 109 -11.37 5.34 -13.30
C LEU A 109 -12.23 4.25 -13.94
N PHE A 110 -12.29 3.05 -13.36
CA PHE A 110 -12.96 1.89 -13.96
C PHE A 110 -14.34 1.57 -13.36
N ALA A 111 -14.59 1.85 -12.08
CA ALA A 111 -15.81 1.41 -11.40
C ALA A 111 -16.96 2.43 -11.48
N THR A 112 -16.73 3.72 -11.75
CA THR A 112 -17.84 4.66 -11.98
C THR A 112 -17.40 5.93 -12.71
N PRO A 113 -17.97 6.26 -13.88
CA PRO A 113 -17.59 7.47 -14.63
C PRO A 113 -17.96 8.80 -13.94
N THR A 114 -18.64 8.78 -12.78
CA THR A 114 -19.33 9.96 -12.23
C THR A 114 -18.93 10.38 -10.82
N ARG A 115 -17.86 9.85 -10.20
CA ARG A 115 -17.59 10.17 -8.77
C ARG A 115 -16.14 10.52 -8.43
N LEU A 116 -15.59 11.54 -9.10
CA LEU A 116 -14.37 12.24 -8.66
C LEU A 116 -14.40 12.85 -7.24
N GLY A 117 -15.44 12.62 -6.41
CA GLY A 117 -15.67 13.35 -5.17
C GLY A 117 -15.95 14.85 -5.38
N ILE A 118 -15.85 15.33 -6.62
CA ILE A 118 -16.16 16.69 -7.03
C ILE A 118 -17.68 16.81 -7.19
N PRO A 119 -18.33 17.78 -6.53
CA PRO A 119 -19.75 18.03 -6.68
C PRO A 119 -20.08 18.36 -8.15
N GLN A 120 -20.86 17.52 -8.82
CA GLN A 120 -21.27 17.60 -10.23
C GLN A 120 -22.32 18.70 -10.54
N TRP A 121 -22.31 19.82 -9.80
CA TRP A 121 -23.39 20.82 -9.80
C TRP A 121 -23.56 21.65 -11.08
N LEU A 122 -22.78 21.44 -12.15
CA LEU A 122 -22.86 22.34 -13.32
C LEU A 122 -23.12 21.72 -14.71
N GLY A 123 -23.37 20.41 -14.86
CA GLY A 123 -23.77 19.93 -16.18
C GLY A 123 -23.90 18.43 -16.31
N SER A 124 -25.03 18.00 -16.89
CA SER A 124 -25.41 16.61 -17.18
C SER A 124 -24.58 15.95 -18.30
N GLY A 125 -23.28 16.23 -18.38
CA GLY A 125 -22.36 15.72 -19.41
C GLY A 125 -21.06 15.14 -18.80
N PRO A 126 -20.23 14.47 -19.61
CA PRO A 126 -18.95 13.95 -19.14
C PRO A 126 -18.07 15.09 -18.58
N PRO A 127 -17.27 14.83 -17.53
CA PRO A 127 -16.41 15.85 -16.95
C PRO A 127 -15.47 16.44 -18.00
N GLY A 128 -15.38 17.77 -18.05
CA GLY A 128 -14.45 18.45 -18.94
C GLY A 128 -12.99 18.11 -18.61
N ALA A 129 -12.08 18.29 -19.57
CA ALA A 129 -10.66 18.00 -19.41
C ALA A 129 -10.05 18.71 -18.17
N THR A 130 -10.46 19.95 -17.90
CA THR A 130 -10.03 20.72 -16.73
C THR A 130 -10.43 20.05 -15.40
N THR A 131 -11.63 19.48 -15.31
CA THR A 131 -12.11 18.79 -14.10
C THR A 131 -11.31 17.51 -13.84
N LEU A 132 -11.00 16.75 -14.90
CA LEU A 132 -10.16 15.56 -14.80
C LEU A 132 -8.74 15.92 -14.35
N LEU A 133 -8.16 16.97 -14.92
CA LEU A 133 -6.83 17.45 -14.52
C LEU A 133 -6.80 17.90 -13.06
N LEU A 134 -7.82 18.64 -12.59
CA LEU A 134 -7.91 19.06 -11.19
C LEU A 134 -8.02 17.86 -10.25
N ALA A 135 -8.80 16.84 -10.61
CA ALA A 135 -8.92 15.63 -9.81
C ALA A 135 -7.61 14.85 -9.73
N ILE A 136 -6.91 14.67 -10.87
CA ILE A 136 -5.59 14.03 -10.90
C ILE A 136 -4.60 14.81 -10.03
N ALA A 137 -4.61 16.15 -10.12
CA ALA A 137 -3.76 17.02 -9.31
C ALA A 137 -4.06 16.88 -7.81
N LEU A 138 -5.35 16.83 -7.43
CA LEU A 138 -5.77 16.60 -6.04
C LEU A 138 -5.30 15.24 -5.52
N TYR A 139 -5.47 14.17 -6.30
CA TYR A 139 -4.99 12.84 -5.94
C TYR A 139 -3.47 12.78 -5.81
N ALA A 140 -2.74 13.43 -6.73
CA ALA A 140 -1.29 13.55 -6.64
C ALA A 140 -0.87 14.28 -5.35
N ALA A 141 -1.54 15.39 -5.01
CA ALA A 141 -1.28 16.14 -3.79
C ALA A 141 -1.54 15.30 -2.52
N LEU A 142 -2.65 14.56 -2.48
CA LEU A 142 -2.98 13.67 -1.35
C LEU A 142 -1.99 12.50 -1.22
N SER A 143 -1.53 11.95 -2.35
CA SER A 143 -0.51 10.91 -2.39
C SER A 143 0.82 11.38 -1.81
N VAL A 144 1.30 12.54 -2.28
CA VAL A 144 2.50 13.19 -1.73
C VAL A 144 2.33 13.54 -0.25
N GLY A 145 1.18 14.08 0.13
CA GLY A 145 0.86 14.41 1.52
C GLY A 145 0.90 13.18 2.45
N SER A 146 0.36 12.05 1.99
CA SER A 146 0.41 10.78 2.73
C SER A 146 1.84 10.28 2.91
N GLY A 147 2.66 10.37 1.85
CA GLY A 147 4.09 10.04 1.92
C GLY A 147 4.83 10.94 2.92
N ALA A 148 4.57 12.25 2.88
CA ALA A 148 5.15 13.21 3.81
C ALA A 148 4.75 12.93 5.27
N LEU A 149 3.49 12.55 5.51
CA LEU A 149 3.00 12.16 6.83
C LEU A 149 3.75 10.94 7.37
N VAL A 150 3.95 9.90 6.54
CA VAL A 150 4.73 8.73 6.94
C VAL A 150 6.18 9.09 7.21
N SER A 151 6.81 9.92 6.39
CA SER A 151 8.17 10.39 6.65
C SER A 151 8.28 11.23 7.94
N ALA A 152 7.25 12.02 8.27
CA ALA A 152 7.19 12.75 9.53
C ALA A 152 7.06 11.79 10.73
N LEU A 153 6.16 10.79 10.63
CA LEU A 153 6.02 9.73 11.62
C LEU A 153 7.33 8.95 11.80
N GLU A 154 8.04 8.64 10.70
CA GLU A 154 9.31 7.94 10.73
C GLU A 154 10.39 8.74 11.47
N ARG A 155 10.48 10.05 11.24
CA ARG A 155 11.40 10.92 11.98
C ARG A 155 11.06 11.01 13.47
N TRP A 156 9.77 11.04 13.81
CA TRP A 156 9.33 11.15 15.21
C TRP A 156 9.52 9.83 15.96
N LEU A 157 9.07 8.72 15.35
CA LEU A 157 9.14 7.37 15.89
C LEU A 157 10.53 6.76 15.80
N LEU A 158 11.47 7.23 14.98
CA LEU A 158 12.83 6.65 14.94
C LEU A 158 13.90 7.60 15.46
N ARG A 159 13.49 8.64 16.19
CA ARG A 159 14.41 9.63 16.77
C ARG A 159 15.50 9.04 17.68
N TRP A 160 15.25 7.85 18.25
CA TRP A 160 16.20 7.17 19.14
C TRP A 160 17.30 6.41 18.39
N ARG A 161 17.15 6.20 17.07
CA ARG A 161 18.13 5.47 16.28
C ARG A 161 19.12 6.46 15.64
N PRO A 162 20.42 6.43 15.99
CA PRO A 162 21.42 7.18 15.24
C PRO A 162 21.46 6.65 13.79
N ARG A 163 21.61 7.57 12.83
CA ARG A 163 21.64 7.27 11.40
C ARG A 163 22.97 6.66 10.97
#